data_AF-A0AAU9PSW5-F1
#
_entry.id   AF-A0AAU9PSW5-F1
#
_cell.length_a   1.000
_cell.length_b   1.000
_cell.length_c   1.000
_cell.angle_alpha   90.00
_cell.angle_beta   90.00
_cell.angle_gamma   90.00
#
_symmetry.space_group_name_H-M   'P 1'
#
loop_
_entity.id
_entity.type
_entity.pdbx_description
1 polymer ?
#
loop_
_entity_poly.entity_id
_entity_poly.type
_entity_poly.pdbx_seq_one_letter_code
_entity_poly.pdbx_strand_id
1 'polypeptide(L)'
;MSDCKTQREVSSYYNYKDLINYRKKGLDMLSELDKPVVDDTIGIDEKDLDDEDIEASGYKIIGQEAETETPDLKKVVAKLSKVYPKDTEAPAGGVDDMKKPYYLHEPGVLQNIRSKYELNEIDTYTDNILIAINLFQKLPHSYDSHMMDEYKGAPFVELSPHVFVVADVSYRSFLFYE
;
A
#
# COMPACT_ATOMS: atom_id res chain seq x y z
N MET A 1 27.34 -41.21 9.58
CA MET A 1 26.49 -40.61 8.53
C MET A 1 25.16 -40.34 9.19
N SER A 2 24.99 -39.12 9.68
CA SER A 2 23.94 -38.77 10.62
C SER A 2 22.91 -37.88 9.93
N ASP A 3 21.69 -38.40 9.86
CA ASP A 3 20.38 -37.76 9.76
C ASP A 3 20.30 -36.33 9.17
N CYS A 4 19.84 -36.26 7.92
CA CYS A 4 19.27 -35.06 7.32
C CYS A 4 17.91 -34.79 7.99
N LYS A 5 17.90 -33.90 9.00
CA LYS A 5 16.67 -33.28 9.48
C LYS A 5 16.29 -32.15 8.52
N THR A 6 15.26 -32.39 7.72
CA THR A 6 14.52 -31.36 7.00
C THR A 6 14.03 -30.31 8.00
N GLN A 7 14.62 -29.11 7.98
CA GLN A 7 14.08 -27.98 8.72
C GLN A 7 12.81 -27.49 8.01
N ARG A 8 11.72 -27.53 8.78
CA ARG A 8 10.39 -27.05 8.45
C ARG A 8 10.36 -25.52 8.32
N GLU A 9 9.61 -25.08 7.32
CA GLU A 9 8.70 -23.92 7.28
C GLU A 9 9.17 -22.56 7.81
N VAL A 10 9.26 -21.60 6.89
CA VAL A 10 8.79 -20.22 7.14
C VAL A 10 7.96 -19.77 5.93
N SER A 11 6.76 -20.34 5.79
CA SER A 11 5.71 -19.73 4.98
C SER A 11 5.02 -18.71 5.88
N SER A 12 5.33 -17.43 5.71
CA SER A 12 4.62 -16.34 6.38
C SER A 12 3.23 -16.21 5.75
N TYR A 13 2.31 -17.08 6.19
CA TYR A 13 0.89 -16.90 5.92
C TYR A 13 0.41 -15.67 6.70
N TYR A 14 0.08 -14.59 6.00
CA TYR A 14 -0.88 -13.63 6.54
C TYR A 14 -2.17 -14.41 6.83
N ASN A 15 -2.55 -14.51 8.10
CA ASN A 15 -3.78 -15.17 8.48
C ASN A 15 -4.94 -14.29 8.04
N TYR A 16 -5.85 -14.82 7.21
CA TYR A 16 -7.02 -14.08 6.71
C TYR A 16 -7.88 -13.49 7.84
N LYS A 17 -7.78 -14.06 9.05
CA LYS A 17 -8.44 -13.55 10.27
C LYS A 17 -7.87 -12.21 10.76
N ASP A 18 -6.59 -11.93 10.51
CA ASP A 18 -5.95 -10.68 10.93
C ASP A 18 -6.40 -9.52 10.05
N LEU A 19 -6.56 -9.75 8.73
CA LEU A 19 -7.13 -8.78 7.79
C LEU A 19 -8.59 -8.42 8.11
N ILE A 20 -9.39 -9.40 8.57
CA ILE A 20 -10.77 -9.16 9.04
C ILE A 20 -10.78 -8.32 10.32
N ASN A 21 -9.79 -8.48 11.20
CA ASN A 21 -9.64 -7.64 12.39
C ASN A 21 -9.27 -6.20 12.05
N TYR A 22 -8.43 -5.95 11.04
CA TYR A 22 -8.17 -4.60 10.54
C TYR A 22 -9.43 -3.93 9.99
N ARG A 23 -10.25 -4.67 9.23
CA ARG A 23 -11.55 -4.17 8.75
C ARG A 23 -12.50 -3.83 9.89
N LYS A 24 -12.60 -4.69 10.91
CA LYS A 24 -13.43 -4.42 12.10
C LYS A 24 -12.93 -3.21 12.87
N LYS A 25 -11.63 -3.07 13.06
CA LYS A 25 -11.04 -1.94 13.79
C LYS A 25 -11.27 -0.61 13.07
N GLY A 26 -11.23 -0.59 11.73
CA GLY A 26 -11.62 0.57 10.93
C GLY A 26 -13.12 0.87 11.01
N LEU A 27 -13.98 -0.17 10.98
CA LEU A 27 -15.43 -0.01 11.12
C LEU A 27 -15.83 0.49 12.53
N ASP A 28 -15.15 0.02 13.57
CA ASP A 28 -15.38 0.42 14.96
C ASP A 28 -14.97 1.89 15.16
N MET A 29 -13.85 2.34 14.58
CA MET A 29 -13.46 3.76 14.57
C MET A 29 -14.47 4.65 13.83
N LEU A 30 -15.05 4.17 12.73
CA LEU A 30 -16.10 4.90 11.99
C LEU A 30 -17.43 4.94 12.76
N SER A 31 -17.71 3.94 13.62
CA SER A 31 -18.94 3.88 14.41
C SER A 31 -18.95 4.82 15.63
N GLU A 32 -17.78 5.25 16.10
CA GLU A 32 -17.64 6.24 17.18
C GLU A 32 -17.81 7.69 16.68
N LEU A 33 -17.90 7.88 15.35
CA LEU A 33 -18.08 9.17 14.70
C LEU A 33 -19.56 9.49 14.46
N ASP A 34 -20.36 9.59 15.53
CA ASP A 34 -21.70 10.22 15.50
C ASP A 34 -21.59 11.76 15.47
N LYS A 35 -20.50 12.29 14.91
CA LYS A 35 -20.21 13.71 14.74
C LYS A 35 -19.82 13.95 13.29
N PRO A 36 -20.34 15.01 12.64
CA PRO A 36 -19.88 15.37 11.30
C PRO A 36 -18.38 15.67 11.35
N VAL A 37 -17.56 14.84 10.71
CA VAL A 37 -16.13 15.10 10.57
C VAL A 37 -15.95 15.88 9.28
N VAL A 38 -15.74 17.18 9.44
CA VAL A 38 -15.78 18.17 8.36
C VAL A 38 -14.47 18.21 7.56
N ASP A 39 -13.46 17.43 7.91
CA ASP A 39 -12.09 17.56 7.35
C ASP A 39 -11.40 16.23 7.00
N ASP A 40 -12.13 15.11 7.07
CA ASP A 40 -11.59 13.81 6.69
C ASP A 40 -11.92 13.50 5.22
N THR A 41 -10.91 13.03 4.50
CA THR A 41 -11.07 12.48 3.14
C THR A 41 -11.34 10.99 3.23
N ILE A 42 -12.32 10.52 2.47
CA ILE A 42 -12.68 9.10 2.39
C ILE A 42 -12.64 8.61 0.94
N GLY A 43 -12.35 7.33 0.76
CA GLY A 43 -12.52 6.62 -0.50
C GLY A 43 -13.85 5.87 -0.52
N ILE A 44 -14.51 5.83 -1.68
CA ILE A 44 -15.76 5.11 -1.88
C ILE A 44 -15.57 4.06 -2.98
N ASP A 45 -15.89 2.80 -2.65
CA ASP A 45 -15.92 1.69 -3.61
C ASP A 45 -17.29 1.63 -4.30
N GLU A 46 -17.44 2.40 -5.39
CA GLU A 46 -18.59 2.35 -6.29
C GLU A 46 -18.35 1.37 -7.45
N LYS A 47 -18.49 0.07 -7.17
CA LYS A 47 -18.50 -0.98 -8.23
C LYS A 47 -19.56 -0.85 -9.33
N ASP A 48 -20.46 0.13 -9.22
CA ASP A 48 -21.58 0.31 -10.14
C ASP A 48 -21.35 1.44 -11.17
N LEU A 49 -20.23 2.17 -11.09
CA LEU A 49 -19.80 3.21 -12.03
C LEU A 49 -18.29 3.05 -12.32
N ASP A 50 -17.95 2.43 -13.46
CA ASP A 50 -16.62 2.41 -14.08
C ASP A 50 -15.40 2.08 -13.17
N ASP A 51 -15.48 1.06 -12.28
CA ASP A 51 -14.34 0.43 -11.57
C ASP A 51 -13.29 1.36 -10.86
N GLU A 52 -13.55 2.67 -10.75
CA GLU A 52 -12.64 3.64 -10.15
C GLU A 52 -13.10 4.01 -8.74
N ASP A 53 -12.20 3.83 -7.75
CA ASP A 53 -12.40 4.32 -6.40
C ASP A 53 -12.51 5.86 -6.41
N ILE A 54 -13.60 6.39 -5.86
CA ILE A 54 -13.86 7.83 -5.85
C ILE A 54 -13.38 8.43 -4.54
N GLU A 55 -12.57 9.49 -4.63
CA GLU A 55 -12.21 10.30 -3.47
C GLU A 55 -13.31 11.31 -3.16
N ALA A 56 -13.63 11.48 -1.88
CA ALA A 56 -14.60 12.46 -1.43
C ALA A 56 -14.15 13.13 -0.14
N SER A 57 -14.46 14.42 -0.01
CA SER A 57 -14.05 15.26 1.12
C SER A 57 -15.28 15.63 1.96
N GLY A 58 -15.19 15.40 3.27
CA GLY A 58 -16.26 15.74 4.21
C GLY A 58 -17.46 14.81 4.06
N TYR A 59 -17.69 13.99 5.08
CA TYR A 59 -18.80 13.04 5.11
C TYR A 59 -19.73 13.29 6.29
N LYS A 60 -20.99 12.93 6.10
CA LYS A 60 -22.01 12.88 7.14
C LYS A 60 -22.54 11.45 7.24
N ILE A 61 -22.36 10.84 8.40
CA ILE A 61 -22.91 9.52 8.67
C ILE A 61 -24.38 9.66 9.08
N ILE A 62 -25.27 8.93 8.39
CA ILE A 62 -26.70 8.84 8.69
C ILE A 62 -27.08 7.37 8.75
N GLY A 63 -27.15 6.81 9.96
CA GLY A 63 -27.48 5.40 10.15
C GLY A 63 -26.40 4.47 9.57
N GLN A 64 -26.72 3.75 8.49
CA GLN A 64 -25.79 2.82 7.81
C GLN A 64 -25.20 3.39 6.50
N GLU A 65 -25.47 4.66 6.22
CA GLU A 65 -25.06 5.34 5.00
C GLU A 65 -24.20 6.56 5.33
N ALA A 66 -23.30 6.92 4.42
CA ALA A 66 -22.49 8.11 4.45
C ALA A 66 -22.89 8.97 3.25
N GLU A 67 -23.28 10.22 3.52
CA GLU A 67 -23.46 11.25 2.50
C GLU A 67 -22.17 12.05 2.38
N THR A 68 -21.67 12.24 1.17
CA THR A 68 -20.41 12.95 0.92
C THR A 68 -20.46 13.72 -0.39
N GLU A 69 -19.62 14.74 -0.51
CA GLU A 69 -19.45 15.50 -1.75
C GLU A 69 -18.12 15.13 -2.42
N THR A 70 -18.17 14.78 -3.70
CA THR A 70 -16.98 14.53 -4.50
C THR A 70 -16.32 15.85 -4.90
N PRO A 71 -15.04 15.85 -5.31
CA PRO A 71 -14.36 17.02 -5.87
C PRO A 71 -15.13 17.68 -7.03
N ASP A 72 -15.96 16.90 -7.74
CA ASP A 72 -16.85 17.36 -8.82
C ASP A 72 -18.15 18.02 -8.33
N LEU A 73 -18.28 18.28 -7.03
CA LEU A 73 -19.49 18.81 -6.37
C LEU A 73 -20.73 17.93 -6.56
N LYS A 74 -20.55 16.63 -6.83
CA LYS A 74 -21.66 15.67 -6.87
C LYS A 74 -21.86 15.09 -5.48
N LYS A 75 -23.12 15.05 -5.06
CA LYS A 75 -23.50 14.35 -3.82
C LYS A 75 -23.59 12.87 -4.08
N VAL A 76 -22.84 12.11 -3.29
CA VAL A 76 -22.80 10.65 -3.33
C VAL A 76 -23.29 10.12 -1.98
N VAL A 77 -24.15 9.11 -2.03
CA VAL A 77 -24.65 8.39 -0.86
C VAL A 77 -24.15 6.96 -0.96
N ALA A 78 -23.26 6.59 -0.05
CA ALA A 78 -22.63 5.28 -0.05
C ALA A 78 -22.94 4.54 1.25
N LYS A 79 -23.01 3.21 1.18
CA LYS A 79 -23.09 2.37 2.39
C LYS A 79 -21.77 2.45 3.14
N LEU A 80 -21.82 2.56 4.47
CA LEU A 80 -20.62 2.59 5.32
C LEU A 80 -19.66 1.42 5.09
N SER A 81 -20.19 0.25 4.70
CA SER A 81 -19.39 -0.93 4.38
C SER A 81 -18.46 -0.78 3.16
N LYS A 82 -18.70 0.24 2.33
CA LYS A 82 -17.98 0.57 1.09
C LYS A 82 -17.21 1.88 1.19
N VAL A 83 -17.12 2.46 2.40
CA VAL A 83 -16.38 3.69 2.68
C VAL A 83 -15.09 3.33 3.39
N TYR A 84 -13.98 3.88 2.92
CA TYR A 84 -12.64 3.63 3.47
C TYR A 84 -12.00 4.95 3.92
N PRO A 85 -11.35 4.99 5.09
CA PRO A 85 -10.62 6.17 5.54
C PRO A 85 -9.36 6.36 4.70
N LYS A 86 -9.08 7.61 4.29
CA LYS A 86 -7.86 7.96 3.55
C LYS A 86 -6.85 8.65 4.47
N ASP A 87 -5.58 8.36 4.27
CA ASP A 87 -4.48 9.05 4.94
C ASP A 87 -4.26 10.42 4.29
N THR A 88 -4.41 11.51 5.07
CA THR A 88 -4.23 12.88 4.59
C THR A 88 -2.77 13.32 4.58
N GLU A 89 -1.88 12.60 5.27
CA GLU A 89 -0.45 12.90 5.35
C GLU A 89 0.37 12.16 4.29
N ALA A 90 -0.25 11.24 3.54
CA ALA A 90 0.42 10.51 2.47
C ALA A 90 0.93 11.44 1.36
N PRO A 91 2.20 11.29 0.91
CA PRO A 91 2.73 12.07 -0.19
C PRO A 91 1.93 11.87 -1.48
N ALA A 92 1.81 12.94 -2.28
CA ALA A 92 1.10 12.88 -3.58
C ALA A 92 1.72 11.87 -4.57
N GLY A 93 3.03 11.59 -4.44
CA GLY A 93 3.73 10.59 -5.26
C GLY A 93 3.65 9.16 -4.74
N GLY A 94 2.89 8.92 -3.66
CA GLY A 94 2.87 7.65 -2.97
C GLY A 94 4.02 7.46 -1.98
N VAL A 95 3.99 6.33 -1.29
CA VAL A 95 4.95 5.89 -0.29
C VAL A 95 5.81 4.76 -0.84
N ASP A 96 7.09 4.78 -0.45
CA ASP A 96 8.06 3.73 -0.79
C ASP A 96 7.82 2.40 -0.06
N ASP A 97 7.18 2.45 1.11
CA ASP A 97 6.83 1.27 1.91
C ASP A 97 5.35 1.32 2.25
N MET A 98 4.62 0.31 1.79
CA MET A 98 3.18 0.14 1.95
C MET A 98 2.75 -0.10 3.40
N LYS A 99 3.69 -0.28 4.33
CA LYS A 99 3.41 -0.31 5.77
C LYS A 99 3.36 1.07 6.43
N LYS A 100 3.82 2.12 5.75
CA LYS A 100 3.83 3.49 6.30
C LYS A 100 2.44 4.11 6.50
N PRO A 101 1.46 3.93 5.59
CA PRO A 101 0.12 4.50 5.75
C PRO A 101 -0.59 3.94 6.98
N TYR A 102 -1.37 4.77 7.67
CA TYR A 102 -2.14 4.32 8.85
C TYR A 102 -3.26 3.34 8.47
N TYR A 103 -3.88 3.56 7.30
CA TYR A 103 -4.97 2.76 6.78
C TYR A 103 -4.50 1.96 5.56
N LEU A 104 -4.44 0.64 5.71
CA LEU A 104 -4.04 -0.28 4.64
C LEU A 104 -5.23 -1.10 4.16
N HIS A 105 -5.94 -0.57 3.16
CA HIS A 105 -7.04 -1.22 2.47
C HIS A 105 -6.72 -1.36 0.97
N GLU A 106 -7.44 -2.24 0.27
CA GLU A 106 -7.23 -2.52 -1.16
C GLU A 106 -7.24 -1.25 -2.04
N PRO A 107 -8.19 -0.30 -1.89
CA PRO A 107 -8.15 0.97 -2.62
C PRO A 107 -6.89 1.81 -2.36
N GLY A 108 -6.41 1.86 -1.12
CA GLY A 108 -5.23 2.64 -0.75
C GLY A 108 -3.96 2.03 -1.33
N VAL A 109 -3.91 0.69 -1.40
CA VAL A 109 -2.83 -0.04 -2.05
C VAL A 109 -2.78 0.26 -3.55
N LEU A 110 -3.94 0.18 -4.20
CA LEU A 110 -4.09 0.44 -5.62
C LEU A 110 -3.71 1.89 -5.96
N GLN A 111 -4.18 2.85 -5.16
CA GLN A 111 -3.88 4.26 -5.37
C GLN A 111 -2.38 4.55 -5.25
N ASN A 112 -1.70 3.96 -4.26
CA ASN A 112 -0.25 4.13 -4.12
C ASN A 112 0.52 3.63 -5.35
N ILE A 113 0.15 2.43 -5.81
CA ILE A 113 0.72 1.80 -7.00
C ILE A 113 0.46 2.68 -8.24
N ARG A 114 -0.76 3.21 -8.39
CA ARG A 114 -1.14 4.09 -9.50
C ARG A 114 -0.29 5.36 -9.51
N SER A 115 -0.18 6.06 -8.38
CA SER A 115 0.62 7.28 -8.26
C SER A 115 2.10 7.03 -8.59
N LYS A 116 2.67 5.92 -8.10
CA LYS A 116 4.05 5.53 -8.40
C LYS A 116 4.26 5.15 -9.87
N TYR A 117 3.29 4.46 -10.47
CA TYR A 117 3.31 4.12 -11.90
C TYR A 117 3.36 5.39 -12.77
N GLU A 118 2.55 6.40 -12.45
CA GLU A 118 2.53 7.68 -13.16
C GLU A 118 3.86 8.45 -13.04
N LEU A 119 4.60 8.24 -11.95
CA LEU A 119 5.94 8.81 -11.71
C LEU A 119 7.09 7.97 -12.27
N ASN A 120 6.80 6.82 -12.90
CA ASN A 120 7.79 5.83 -13.35
C ASN A 120 8.63 5.19 -12.22
N GLU A 121 8.12 5.21 -10.99
CA GLU A 121 8.72 4.56 -9.83
C GLU A 121 8.10 3.17 -9.63
N ILE A 122 8.66 2.15 -10.28
CA ILE A 122 7.99 0.85 -10.43
C ILE A 122 8.09 -0.09 -9.25
N ASP A 123 9.04 0.21 -8.36
CA ASP A 123 9.43 -0.65 -7.28
C ASP A 123 8.84 -0.07 -5.98
N THR A 124 8.24 -0.92 -5.16
CA THR A 124 7.64 -0.53 -3.88
C THR A 124 7.86 -1.62 -2.85
N TYR A 125 8.28 -1.25 -1.65
CA TYR A 125 8.41 -2.20 -0.54
C TYR A 125 7.05 -2.52 0.08
N THR A 126 6.92 -3.75 0.51
CA THR A 126 5.91 -4.20 1.45
C THR A 126 6.62 -5.08 2.45
N ASP A 127 7.13 -4.47 3.52
CA ASP A 127 7.99 -5.16 4.50
C ASP A 127 9.26 -5.74 3.86
N ASN A 128 9.37 -7.06 3.86
CA ASN A 128 10.49 -7.82 3.31
C ASN A 128 10.26 -8.24 1.84
N ILE A 129 9.16 -7.77 1.23
CA ILE A 129 8.79 -8.08 -0.15
C ILE A 129 8.99 -6.81 -0.98
N LEU A 130 9.53 -6.97 -2.19
CA LEU A 130 9.56 -5.92 -3.20
C LEU A 130 8.50 -6.23 -4.26
N ILE A 131 7.63 -5.26 -4.53
CA ILE A 131 6.66 -5.30 -5.61
C ILE A 131 7.24 -4.48 -6.77
N ALA A 132 7.34 -5.08 -7.95
CA ALA A 132 7.83 -4.44 -9.16
C ALA A 132 6.75 -4.47 -10.25
N ILE A 133 6.50 -3.33 -10.90
CA ILE A 133 5.44 -3.18 -11.90
C ILE A 133 6.03 -2.95 -13.29
N ASN A 134 5.48 -3.65 -14.29
CA ASN A 134 5.93 -3.51 -15.67
C ASN A 134 5.30 -2.27 -16.33
N LEU A 135 6.13 -1.26 -16.68
CA LEU A 135 5.69 -0.07 -17.42
C LEU A 135 5.57 -0.26 -18.93
N PHE A 136 5.97 -1.41 -19.47
CA PHE A 136 6.05 -1.66 -20.91
C PHE A 136 6.90 -0.63 -21.70
N GLN A 137 7.79 0.07 -21.02
CA GLN A 137 8.72 1.05 -21.61
C GLN A 137 10.12 0.88 -21.02
N LYS A 138 11.13 1.44 -21.70
CA LYS A 138 12.51 1.43 -21.20
C LYS A 138 12.67 2.50 -20.12
N LEU A 139 13.30 2.13 -19.02
CA LEU A 139 13.72 3.03 -17.95
C LEU A 139 15.25 3.16 -17.96
N PRO A 140 15.83 4.04 -18.82
CA PRO A 140 17.28 4.11 -18.99
C PRO A 140 18.02 4.54 -17.72
N HIS A 141 17.36 5.25 -16.81
CA HIS A 141 17.97 5.75 -15.56
C HIS A 141 17.85 4.79 -14.38
N SER A 142 17.03 3.73 -14.47
CA SER A 142 16.77 2.81 -13.34
C SER A 142 17.70 1.60 -13.31
N TYR A 143 18.39 1.29 -14.41
CA TYR A 143 19.23 0.08 -14.52
C TYR A 143 20.66 0.38 -14.97
N ASP A 144 21.14 1.60 -14.71
CA ASP A 144 22.49 2.01 -15.07
C ASP A 144 23.56 1.44 -14.10
N SER A 145 24.81 1.34 -14.55
CA SER A 145 25.93 0.88 -13.72
C SER A 145 26.14 1.79 -12.51
N HIS A 146 25.93 3.10 -12.67
CA HIS A 146 25.99 4.05 -11.56
C HIS A 146 25.01 3.70 -10.45
N MET A 147 23.77 3.31 -10.81
CA MET A 147 22.76 2.92 -9.83
C MET A 147 23.14 1.61 -9.13
N MET A 148 23.70 0.65 -9.88
CA MET A 148 24.19 -0.59 -9.29
C MET A 148 25.28 -0.35 -8.23
N ASP A 149 26.20 0.58 -8.50
CA ASP A 149 27.27 0.94 -7.57
C ASP A 149 26.73 1.64 -6.31
N GLU A 150 25.68 2.45 -6.44
CA GLU A 150 25.01 3.11 -5.31
C GLU A 150 24.30 2.12 -4.37
N TYR A 151 23.63 1.11 -4.94
CA TYR A 151 22.91 0.10 -4.17
C TYR A 151 23.82 -0.98 -3.56
N LYS A 152 25.07 -1.09 -4.01
CA LYS A 152 26.01 -2.12 -3.56
C LYS A 152 26.44 -1.87 -2.11
N GLY A 153 26.20 -2.85 -1.25
CA GLY A 153 26.54 -2.76 0.18
C GLY A 153 25.61 -1.86 1.00
N ALA A 154 24.59 -1.25 0.40
CA ALA A 154 23.61 -0.43 1.10
C ALA A 154 22.79 -1.29 2.09
N PRO A 155 22.47 -0.80 3.29
CA PRO A 155 21.53 -1.45 4.18
C PRO A 155 20.13 -1.56 3.56
N PHE A 156 19.41 -2.63 3.92
CA PHE A 156 18.00 -2.80 3.56
C PHE A 156 17.18 -1.63 4.15
N VAL A 157 16.23 -1.09 3.39
CA VAL A 157 15.33 0.05 3.76
C VAL A 157 15.94 1.46 3.76
N GLU A 158 17.27 1.63 3.67
CA GLU A 158 17.86 2.98 3.66
C GLU A 158 17.67 3.71 2.33
N LEU A 159 17.70 2.97 1.23
CA LEU A 159 17.52 3.50 -0.13
C LEU A 159 16.10 3.25 -0.64
N SER A 160 15.73 4.00 -1.67
CA SER A 160 14.48 3.81 -2.39
C SER A 160 14.29 2.36 -2.85
N PRO A 161 13.04 1.89 -3.02
CA PRO A 161 12.78 0.53 -3.42
C PRO A 161 13.42 0.22 -4.77
N HIS A 162 14.24 -0.84 -4.81
CA HIS A 162 14.88 -1.28 -6.05
C HIS A 162 15.29 -2.74 -6.01
N VAL A 163 15.22 -3.42 -7.16
CA VAL A 163 15.64 -4.83 -7.29
C VAL A 163 17.11 -5.06 -6.91
N PHE A 164 17.97 -4.05 -7.09
CA PHE A 164 19.39 -4.15 -6.72
C PHE A 164 19.61 -4.31 -5.21
N VAL A 165 18.77 -3.72 -4.36
CA VAL A 165 18.84 -3.93 -2.90
C VAL A 165 18.62 -5.40 -2.58
N VAL A 166 17.56 -5.99 -3.16
CA VAL A 166 17.20 -7.39 -2.92
C VAL A 166 18.31 -8.32 -3.39
N ALA A 167 18.90 -8.05 -4.55
CA ALA A 167 20.01 -8.83 -5.10
C ALA A 167 21.27 -8.74 -4.22
N ASP A 168 21.68 -7.53 -3.81
CA ASP A 168 22.87 -7.31 -2.99
C ASP A 168 22.73 -7.89 -1.58
N VAL A 169 21.58 -7.68 -0.92
CA VAL A 169 21.29 -8.25 0.40
C VAL A 169 21.27 -9.78 0.34
N SER A 170 20.68 -10.36 -0.70
CA SER A 170 20.67 -11.83 -0.88
C SER A 170 22.07 -12.38 -1.08
N TYR A 171 22.88 -11.72 -1.91
CA TYR A 171 24.25 -12.12 -2.18
C TYR A 171 25.14 -12.02 -0.94
N ARG A 172 25.08 -10.90 -0.22
CA ARG A 172 25.81 -10.74 1.06
C ARG A 172 25.38 -11.77 2.09
N SER A 173 24.06 -11.96 2.25
CA SER A 173 23.54 -12.97 3.18
C SER A 173 24.15 -14.34 2.87
N PHE A 174 24.13 -14.77 1.60
CA PHE A 174 24.76 -16.01 1.17
C PHE A 174 26.25 -16.11 1.53
N LEU A 175 27.02 -15.02 1.40
CA LEU A 175 28.45 -15.01 1.71
C LEU A 175 28.77 -15.01 3.22
N PHE A 176 27.90 -14.43 4.06
CA PHE A 176 28.14 -14.28 5.50
C PHE A 176 27.53 -15.42 6.36
N TYR A 177 26.88 -16.42 5.74
CA TYR A 177 26.51 -17.66 6.43
C TYR A 177 27.75 -18.58 6.60
N GLU A 178 28.67 -18.20 7.49
CA GLU A 178 29.62 -19.10 8.19
C GLU A 178 29.34 -19.11 9.70
#